data_AF-A0A7Y5ANR1-F1
#
_entry.id   AF-A0A7Y5ANR1-F1
#
_cell.length_a   1.000
_cell.length_b   1.000
_cell.length_c   1.000
_cell.angle_alpha   90.00
_cell.angle_beta   90.00
_cell.angle_gamma   90.00
#
_symmetry.space_group_name_H-M   'P 1'
#
loop_
_entity.id
_entity.type
_entity.pdbx_description
1 polymer ?
#
loop_
_entity_poly.entity_id
_entity_poly.type
_entity_poly.pdbx_seq_one_letter_code
_entity_poly.pdbx_strand_id
1 'polypeptide(L)'
;MIALRRTSLLVAACAAIIGHSPLLAADVSPALKKNADILQTILHTAFKDSEQARLSSLQYSYLSGQGILFQASSGSRHRFEFRNITMQSAPAAPVAPLPPLPGSEFEFEFDSSDIEQITEAAEQMAEQMHDQHRQAYRIAEKQRVIERELRDAEREKRDIEFNKSLTTLDKEQQQELQKLQQKTKLLQEKLTEVAKEAGLSRKQLEEQRAKQLAEQQQQTAAMVKTVGEKFSQVLCDYGASLRDMPDNEYVTLQVNNRGSEGRYYWVVKKADINQCMTGKIKAKDLLAKTTSYQF
;
A
#
# COMPACT_ATOMS: atom_id res chain seq x y z
N MET A 1 62.73 -34.56 59.91
CA MET A 1 62.00 -35.14 61.05
C MET A 1 60.79 -34.26 61.31
N ILE A 2 59.60 -34.73 60.96
CA ILE A 2 58.49 -35.10 61.88
C ILE A 2 57.83 -33.84 62.49
N ALA A 3 56.52 -33.61 62.52
CA ALA A 3 55.31 -34.08 61.85
C ALA A 3 54.13 -33.28 62.47
N LEU A 4 53.04 -33.17 61.70
CA LEU A 4 51.62 -33.23 62.13
C LEU A 4 50.90 -32.01 62.76
N ARG A 5 49.83 -31.66 62.01
CA ARG A 5 48.42 -31.47 62.41
C ARG A 5 48.03 -30.17 63.13
N ARG A 6 47.11 -29.43 62.49
CA ARG A 6 45.65 -29.61 62.72
C ARG A 6 44.81 -28.89 61.65
N THR A 7 43.91 -29.66 61.09
CA THR A 7 42.74 -29.28 60.31
C THR A 7 41.72 -28.52 61.16
N SER A 8 41.07 -27.51 60.58
CA SER A 8 39.66 -27.21 60.84
C SER A 8 39.03 -26.61 59.58
N LEU A 9 38.05 -27.32 59.05
CA LEU A 9 37.14 -26.89 58.01
C LEU A 9 36.34 -25.67 58.47
N LEU A 10 36.19 -24.67 57.61
CA LEU A 10 35.03 -23.78 57.61
C LEU A 10 34.64 -23.55 56.14
N VAL A 11 33.61 -24.29 55.74
CA VAL A 11 32.88 -24.13 54.48
C VAL A 11 32.07 -22.83 54.61
N ALA A 12 32.53 -21.76 53.96
CA ALA A 12 31.74 -20.55 53.79
C ALA A 12 30.93 -20.67 52.49
N ALA A 13 29.67 -21.07 52.64
CA ALA A 13 28.66 -21.03 51.58
C ALA A 13 28.43 -19.58 51.15
N CYS A 14 28.94 -19.20 49.98
CA CYS A 14 28.49 -17.99 49.29
C CYS A 14 27.08 -18.24 48.75
N ALA A 15 26.07 -17.91 49.55
CA ALA A 15 24.69 -17.85 49.10
C ALA A 15 24.58 -16.77 48.01
N ALA A 16 24.35 -17.21 46.78
CA ALA A 16 23.97 -16.37 45.67
C ALA A 16 22.59 -15.74 45.98
N ILE A 17 22.59 -14.49 46.42
CA ILE A 17 21.39 -13.66 46.41
C ILE A 17 21.20 -13.19 44.97
N ILE A 18 20.63 -14.07 44.13
CA ILE A 18 20.00 -13.63 42.89
C ILE A 18 18.70 -12.96 43.33
N GLY A 19 18.78 -11.65 43.53
CA GLY A 19 17.60 -10.80 43.70
C GLY A 19 16.75 -10.88 42.45
N HIS A 20 15.77 -11.79 42.47
CA HIS A 20 14.68 -11.79 41.51
C HIS A 20 13.74 -10.67 41.92
N SER A 21 14.06 -9.44 41.52
CA SER A 21 13.05 -8.39 41.46
C SER A 21 12.01 -8.86 40.45
N PRO A 22 10.74 -9.10 40.84
CA PRO A 22 9.71 -9.27 39.84
C PRO A 22 9.71 -7.97 39.01
N LEU A 23 9.93 -8.11 37.70
CA LEU A 23 9.57 -7.10 36.71
C LEU A 23 8.05 -6.98 36.75
N LEU A 24 7.53 -6.31 37.78
CA LEU A 24 6.16 -5.83 37.77
C LEU A 24 6.10 -4.79 36.65
N ALA A 25 5.16 -5.01 35.71
CA ALA A 25 4.81 -4.00 34.75
C ALA A 25 4.47 -2.73 35.52
N ALA A 26 5.15 -1.63 35.23
CA ALA A 26 4.87 -0.36 35.89
C ALA A 26 3.42 0.02 35.58
N ASP A 27 2.60 0.17 36.62
CA ASP A 27 1.22 0.62 36.46
C ASP A 27 1.24 2.04 35.90
N VAL A 28 0.76 2.18 34.67
CA VAL A 28 0.57 3.48 34.01
C VAL A 28 -0.51 4.23 34.79
N SER A 29 -0.26 5.52 35.08
CA SER A 29 -1.19 6.28 35.92
C SER A 29 -2.59 6.31 35.28
N PRO A 30 -3.67 6.10 36.07
CA PRO A 30 -5.03 6.11 35.55
C PRO A 30 -5.41 7.49 34.96
N ALA A 31 -4.77 8.55 35.45
CA ALA A 31 -4.91 9.90 34.93
C ALA A 31 -4.34 10.03 33.50
N LEU A 32 -3.14 9.47 33.24
CA LEU A 32 -2.54 9.49 31.90
C LEU A 32 -3.41 8.73 30.88
N LYS A 33 -3.97 7.59 31.27
CA LYS A 33 -4.90 6.83 30.42
C LYS A 33 -6.13 7.67 30.04
N LYS A 34 -6.80 8.26 31.02
CA LYS A 34 -7.97 9.14 30.79
C LYS A 34 -7.63 10.30 29.86
N ASN A 35 -6.46 10.90 30.03
CA ASN A 35 -5.99 12.00 29.20
C ASN A 35 -5.74 11.56 27.75
N ALA A 36 -5.16 10.38 27.55
CA ALA A 36 -4.97 9.80 26.22
C ALA A 36 -6.31 9.49 25.52
N ASP A 37 -7.31 8.98 26.25
CA ASP A 37 -8.65 8.73 25.73
C ASP A 37 -9.34 10.04 25.25
N ILE A 38 -9.21 11.12 26.02
CA ILE A 38 -9.73 12.45 25.65
C ILE A 38 -9.04 12.94 24.37
N LEU A 39 -7.71 12.88 24.32
CA LEU A 39 -6.95 13.33 23.15
C LEU A 39 -7.27 12.49 21.91
N GLN A 40 -7.48 11.18 22.06
CA GLN A 40 -7.94 10.31 20.98
C GLN A 40 -9.28 10.77 20.43
N THR A 41 -10.25 11.10 21.29
CA THR A 41 -11.57 11.56 20.85
C THR A 41 -11.48 12.89 20.09
N ILE A 42 -10.66 13.82 20.60
CA ILE A 42 -10.42 15.12 19.96
C ILE A 42 -9.73 14.96 18.60
N LEU A 43 -8.71 14.09 18.51
CA LEU A 43 -8.05 13.79 17.25
C LEU A 43 -9.05 13.16 16.27
N HIS A 44 -9.86 12.21 16.72
CA HIS A 44 -10.88 11.58 15.89
C HIS A 44 -11.88 12.60 15.34
N THR A 45 -12.38 13.53 16.16
CA THR A 45 -13.30 14.59 15.70
C THR A 45 -12.60 15.59 14.78
N ALA A 46 -11.40 16.03 15.11
CA ALA A 46 -10.64 16.99 14.31
C ALA A 46 -10.33 16.50 12.89
N PHE A 47 -10.14 15.18 12.73
CA PHE A 47 -9.89 14.56 11.42
C PHE A 47 -11.15 14.11 10.68
N LYS A 48 -12.29 13.97 11.36
CA LYS A 48 -13.57 13.56 10.73
C LYS A 48 -14.02 14.57 9.66
N ASP A 49 -13.85 15.87 9.92
CA ASP A 49 -14.35 16.95 9.05
C ASP A 49 -13.46 17.26 7.83
N SER A 50 -12.29 16.63 7.72
CA SER A 50 -11.37 16.86 6.59
C SER A 50 -11.41 15.72 5.59
N GLU A 51 -12.02 15.95 4.44
CA GLU A 51 -11.98 15.04 3.28
C GLU A 51 -10.56 14.60 2.90
N GLN A 52 -9.58 15.52 2.95
CA GLN A 52 -8.19 15.26 2.55
C GLN A 52 -7.33 14.61 3.65
N ALA A 53 -7.82 14.57 4.90
CA ALA A 53 -7.07 14.09 6.06
C ALA A 53 -7.94 13.22 6.96
N ARG A 54 -8.96 12.56 6.39
CA ARG A 54 -9.88 11.71 7.14
C ARG A 54 -9.11 10.51 7.67
N LEU A 55 -8.97 10.46 8.99
CA LEU A 55 -8.34 9.36 9.69
C LEU A 55 -9.43 8.43 10.20
N SER A 56 -9.22 7.13 9.99
CA SER A 56 -10.06 6.04 10.44
C SER A 56 -9.27 5.17 11.41
N SER A 57 -9.96 4.41 12.27
CA SER A 57 -9.33 3.44 13.19
C SER A 57 -8.24 4.04 14.09
N LEU A 58 -8.49 5.23 14.66
CA LEU A 58 -7.52 5.86 15.57
C LEU A 58 -7.42 5.04 16.87
N GLN A 59 -6.25 4.49 17.14
CA GLN A 59 -5.89 3.76 18.36
C GLN A 59 -4.70 4.44 19.02
N TYR A 60 -4.46 4.19 20.31
CA TYR A 60 -3.26 4.67 20.98
C TYR A 60 -2.58 3.57 21.80
N SER A 61 -1.30 3.75 22.05
CA SER A 61 -0.50 2.92 22.93
C SER A 61 0.50 3.78 23.66
N TYR A 62 0.70 3.52 24.96
CA TYR A 62 1.70 4.22 25.75
C TYR A 62 2.94 3.35 25.91
N LEU A 63 4.11 3.91 25.60
CA LEU A 63 5.41 3.27 25.73
C LEU A 63 6.21 4.03 26.78
N SER A 64 6.44 3.41 27.94
CA SER A 64 7.15 4.06 29.05
C SER A 64 8.53 4.58 28.62
N GLY A 65 8.82 5.85 28.91
CA GLY A 65 10.07 6.52 28.54
C GLY A 65 10.18 6.95 27.08
N GLN A 66 9.22 6.59 26.23
CA GLN A 66 9.13 7.00 24.82
C GLN A 66 7.92 7.92 24.58
N GLY A 67 6.81 7.68 25.26
CA GLY A 67 5.60 8.50 25.23
C GLY A 67 4.41 7.81 24.56
N ILE A 68 3.50 8.60 23.99
CA ILE A 68 2.23 8.11 23.42
C ILE A 68 2.36 7.96 21.90
N LEU A 69 1.99 6.78 21.39
CA LEU A 69 1.85 6.48 19.98
C LEU A 69 0.37 6.42 19.61
N PHE A 70 -0.08 7.33 18.75
CA PHE A 70 -1.36 7.28 18.07
C PHE A 70 -1.19 6.57 16.73
N GLN A 71 -1.99 5.55 16.47
CA GLN A 71 -2.01 4.82 15.22
C GLN A 71 -3.34 5.08 14.53
N ALA A 72 -3.28 5.57 13.29
CA ALA A 72 -4.44 5.79 12.48
C ALA A 72 -4.24 5.19 11.09
N SER A 73 -5.35 4.91 10.41
CA SER A 73 -5.35 4.57 8.99
C SER A 73 -5.93 5.74 8.23
N SER A 74 -5.29 6.17 7.15
CA SER A 74 -5.94 7.12 6.25
C SER A 74 -7.15 6.42 5.64
N GLY A 75 -8.32 7.01 5.84
CA GLY A 75 -9.49 6.73 5.04
C GLY A 75 -9.34 7.49 3.73
N SER A 76 -8.32 7.19 2.94
CA SER A 76 -8.35 7.63 1.55
C SER A 76 -9.59 6.97 0.92
N ARG A 77 -10.35 7.74 0.12
CA ARG A 77 -11.39 7.19 -0.78
C ARG A 77 -10.93 5.82 -1.24
N HIS A 78 -11.76 4.80 -1.04
CA HIS A 78 -11.47 3.42 -1.37
C HIS A 78 -11.07 3.32 -2.85
N ARG A 79 -9.79 3.57 -3.13
CA ARG A 79 -9.17 3.21 -4.38
C ARG A 79 -8.89 1.75 -4.23
N PHE A 80 -9.66 0.96 -4.96
CA PHE A 80 -9.31 -0.41 -5.24
C PHE A 80 -8.03 -0.37 -6.05
N GLU A 81 -6.89 -0.30 -5.37
CA GLU A 81 -5.63 -0.67 -5.97
C GLU A 81 -5.70 -2.17 -6.21
N PHE A 82 -6.19 -2.54 -7.39
CA PHE A 82 -5.91 -3.84 -7.97
C PHE A 82 -4.41 -3.87 -8.26
N ARG A 83 -3.64 -4.10 -7.19
CA ARG A 83 -2.19 -4.28 -7.22
C ARG A 83 -1.91 -5.30 -8.30
N ASN A 84 -1.25 -4.84 -9.38
CA ASN A 84 -0.81 -5.58 -10.55
C ASN A 84 -1.00 -7.09 -10.38
N ILE A 85 -2.17 -7.62 -10.76
CA ILE A 85 -2.30 -9.05 -11.01
C ILE A 85 -1.46 -9.26 -12.26
N THR A 86 -0.19 -9.57 -12.05
CA THR A 86 0.70 -10.14 -13.05
C THR A 86 -0.10 -11.17 -13.80
N MET A 87 -0.20 -10.98 -15.12
CA MET A 87 -0.97 -11.76 -16.09
C MET A 87 -0.55 -13.24 -16.10
N GLN A 88 -0.89 -13.98 -15.06
CA GLN A 88 -0.89 -15.43 -15.04
C GLN A 88 -2.29 -15.85 -14.64
N SER A 89 -3.03 -16.24 -15.67
CA SER A 89 -4.33 -16.88 -15.62
C SER A 89 -4.40 -17.94 -14.50
N ALA A 90 -5.16 -17.66 -13.46
CA ALA A 90 -5.70 -18.67 -12.56
C ALA A 90 -7.23 -18.65 -12.71
N PRO A 91 -7.88 -19.82 -12.89
CA PRO A 91 -9.34 -19.90 -12.87
C PRO A 91 -9.85 -19.43 -11.50
N ALA A 92 -10.91 -18.62 -11.49
CA ALA A 92 -11.55 -18.16 -10.26
C ALA A 92 -11.98 -19.37 -9.42
N ALA A 93 -11.34 -19.56 -8.27
CA ALA A 93 -11.75 -20.58 -7.31
C ALA A 93 -13.14 -20.22 -6.74
N PRO A 94 -14.02 -21.21 -6.51
CA PRO A 94 -15.31 -20.96 -5.88
C PRO A 94 -15.11 -20.38 -4.47
N VAL A 95 -15.83 -19.29 -4.18
CA VAL A 95 -15.80 -18.61 -2.88
C VAL A 95 -16.26 -19.58 -1.79
N ALA A 96 -15.37 -19.90 -0.85
CA ALA A 96 -15.75 -20.69 0.32
C ALA A 96 -16.66 -19.86 1.25
N PRO A 97 -17.67 -20.48 1.89
CA PRO A 97 -18.54 -19.78 2.83
C PRO A 97 -17.75 -19.28 4.04
N LEU A 98 -17.94 -18.00 4.38
CA LEU A 98 -17.32 -17.35 5.52
C LEU A 98 -17.81 -17.98 6.84
N PRO A 99 -16.93 -18.34 7.78
CA PRO A 99 -17.35 -18.78 9.12
C PRO A 99 -18.00 -17.61 9.89
N PRO A 100 -19.03 -17.87 10.71
CA PRO A 100 -19.68 -16.84 11.51
C PRO A 100 -18.71 -16.28 12.56
N LEU A 101 -18.52 -14.95 12.56
CA LEU A 101 -17.69 -14.23 13.52
C LEU A 101 -18.36 -14.21 14.91
N PRO A 102 -17.63 -14.48 16.01
CA PRO A 102 -18.16 -14.37 17.36
C PRO A 102 -18.34 -12.89 17.74
N GLY A 103 -19.50 -12.60 18.35
CA GLY A 103 -20.04 -11.27 18.60
C GLY A 103 -19.09 -10.28 19.27
N SER A 104 -18.60 -9.33 18.47
CA SER A 104 -18.23 -7.99 18.91
C SER A 104 -19.02 -7.04 18.04
N GLU A 105 -19.92 -6.28 18.66
CA GLU A 105 -20.69 -5.22 18.02
C GLU A 105 -19.71 -4.13 17.58
N PHE A 106 -19.19 -4.28 16.37
CA PHE A 106 -18.55 -3.20 15.64
C PHE A 106 -19.63 -2.45 14.88
N GLU A 107 -20.19 -1.42 15.50
CA GLU A 107 -21.06 -0.48 14.80
C GLU A 107 -20.18 0.44 13.95
N PHE A 108 -19.86 -0.01 12.75
CA PHE A 108 -19.35 0.87 11.72
C PHE A 108 -20.55 1.65 11.16
N GLU A 109 -20.75 2.86 11.65
CA GLU A 109 -21.67 3.80 11.00
C GLU A 109 -20.99 4.33 9.73
N PHE A 110 -21.05 3.52 8.68
CA PHE A 110 -20.80 3.99 7.32
C PHE A 110 -22.06 4.74 6.88
N ASP A 111 -21.91 6.01 6.52
CA ASP A 111 -22.99 6.74 5.85
C ASP A 111 -23.32 5.97 4.56
N SER A 112 -24.61 5.66 4.33
CA SER A 112 -25.03 4.90 3.15
C SER A 112 -24.64 5.61 1.84
N SER A 113 -24.55 6.95 1.89
CA SER A 113 -24.09 7.78 0.79
C SER A 113 -22.59 7.61 0.47
N ASP A 114 -21.75 7.34 1.48
CA ASP A 114 -20.33 7.05 1.31
C ASP A 114 -20.17 5.68 0.60
N ILE A 115 -20.98 4.67 0.96
CA ILE A 115 -20.94 3.32 0.36
C ILE A 115 -21.30 3.37 -1.13
N GLU A 116 -22.37 4.09 -1.51
CA GLU A 116 -22.84 4.16 -2.89
C GLU A 116 -21.80 4.81 -3.82
N GLN A 117 -21.18 5.91 -3.37
CA GLN A 117 -20.09 6.56 -4.10
C GLN A 117 -18.84 5.66 -4.23
N ILE A 118 -18.54 4.86 -3.20
CA ILE A 118 -17.45 3.88 -3.24
C ILE A 118 -17.74 2.80 -4.27
N THR A 119 -18.96 2.25 -4.28
CA THR A 119 -19.34 1.20 -5.22
C THR A 119 -19.30 1.71 -6.67
N GLU A 120 -19.81 2.91 -6.92
CA GLU A 120 -19.80 3.51 -8.26
C GLU A 120 -18.37 3.76 -8.75
N ALA A 121 -17.51 4.33 -7.90
CA ALA A 121 -16.10 4.54 -8.25
C ALA A 121 -15.35 3.22 -8.50
N ALA A 122 -15.67 2.17 -7.73
CA ALA A 122 -15.11 0.83 -7.93
C ALA A 122 -15.52 0.24 -9.27
N GLU A 123 -16.80 0.34 -9.61
CA GLU A 123 -17.37 -0.17 -10.85
C GLU A 123 -16.77 0.55 -12.06
N GLN A 124 -16.67 1.88 -12.03
CA GLN A 124 -16.03 2.65 -13.10
C GLN A 124 -14.57 2.25 -13.30
N MET A 125 -13.82 2.04 -12.22
CA MET A 125 -12.43 1.61 -12.30
C MET A 125 -12.29 0.17 -12.84
N ALA A 126 -13.17 -0.73 -12.39
CA ALA A 126 -13.22 -2.10 -12.88
C ALA A 126 -13.59 -2.13 -14.37
N GLU A 127 -14.54 -1.32 -14.82
CA GLU A 127 -14.93 -1.19 -16.22
C GLU A 127 -13.76 -0.70 -17.08
N GLN A 128 -13.05 0.35 -16.64
CA GLN A 128 -11.85 0.84 -17.32
C GLN A 128 -10.77 -0.24 -17.45
N MET A 129 -10.51 -0.99 -16.39
CA MET A 129 -9.55 -2.09 -16.40
C MET A 129 -10.00 -3.22 -17.35
N HIS A 130 -11.28 -3.55 -17.34
CA HIS A 130 -11.85 -4.54 -18.26
C HIS A 130 -11.75 -4.07 -19.71
N ASP A 131 -11.99 -2.80 -20.00
CA ASP A 131 -11.84 -2.25 -21.35
C ASP A 131 -10.40 -2.30 -21.84
N GLN A 132 -9.44 -1.88 -21.00
CA GLN A 132 -8.02 -1.99 -21.31
C GLN A 132 -7.63 -3.45 -21.58
N HIS A 133 -8.12 -4.38 -20.76
CA HIS A 133 -7.87 -5.81 -20.95
C HIS A 133 -8.49 -6.32 -22.26
N ARG A 134 -9.75 -5.96 -22.55
CA ARG A 134 -10.45 -6.31 -23.81
C ARG A 134 -9.67 -5.82 -25.02
N GLN A 135 -9.17 -4.58 -24.99
CA GLN A 135 -8.38 -4.01 -26.09
C GLN A 135 -7.06 -4.76 -26.28
N ALA A 136 -6.31 -5.00 -25.19
CA ALA A 136 -5.07 -5.75 -25.26
C ALA A 136 -5.29 -7.18 -25.79
N TYR A 137 -6.35 -7.86 -25.36
CA TYR A 137 -6.70 -9.19 -25.84
C TYR A 137 -7.07 -9.20 -27.32
N ARG A 138 -7.86 -8.21 -27.78
CA ARG A 138 -8.21 -8.07 -29.21
C ARG A 138 -6.97 -7.91 -30.09
N ILE A 139 -6.03 -7.08 -29.67
CA ILE A 139 -4.78 -6.86 -30.41
C ILE A 139 -3.93 -8.14 -30.43
N ALA A 140 -3.79 -8.82 -29.29
CA ALA A 140 -3.05 -10.09 -29.20
C ALA A 140 -3.69 -11.19 -30.06
N GLU A 141 -5.02 -11.27 -30.11
CA GLU A 141 -5.73 -12.25 -30.93
C GLU A 141 -5.54 -11.97 -32.43
N LYS A 142 -5.64 -10.70 -32.87
CA LYS A 142 -5.32 -10.31 -34.26
C LYS A 142 -3.91 -10.77 -34.64
N GLN A 143 -2.91 -10.55 -33.77
CA GLN A 143 -1.53 -11.00 -34.02
C GLN A 143 -1.46 -12.52 -34.17
N ARG A 144 -2.07 -13.28 -33.25
CA ARG A 144 -2.08 -14.75 -33.29
C ARG A 144 -2.72 -15.31 -34.55
N VAL A 145 -3.84 -14.74 -34.99
CA VAL A 145 -4.54 -15.16 -36.22
C VAL A 145 -3.64 -14.91 -37.43
N ILE A 146 -3.06 -13.70 -37.56
CA ILE A 146 -2.17 -13.36 -38.67
C ILE A 146 -0.93 -14.26 -38.67
N GLU A 147 -0.32 -14.53 -37.51
CA GLU A 147 0.83 -15.43 -37.39
C GLU A 147 0.49 -16.87 -37.76
N ARG A 148 -0.72 -17.35 -37.43
CA ARG A 148 -1.18 -18.68 -37.84
C ARG A 148 -1.32 -18.74 -39.35
N GLU A 149 -2.00 -17.76 -39.96
CA GLU A 149 -2.15 -17.68 -41.42
C GLU A 149 -0.81 -17.56 -42.14
N LEU A 150 0.16 -16.84 -41.56
CA LEU A 150 1.50 -16.69 -42.11
C LEU A 150 2.25 -18.03 -42.08
N ARG A 151 2.21 -18.75 -40.94
CA ARG A 151 2.81 -20.09 -40.83
C ARG A 151 2.19 -21.09 -41.78
N ASP A 152 0.87 -21.05 -41.98
CA ASP A 152 0.19 -21.95 -42.91
C ASP A 152 0.56 -21.63 -44.36
N ALA A 153 0.60 -20.35 -44.75
CA ALA A 153 1.08 -19.92 -46.06
C ALA A 153 2.56 -20.29 -46.31
N GLU A 154 3.41 -20.22 -45.27
CA GLU A 154 4.82 -20.65 -45.35
C GLU A 154 4.99 -22.17 -45.45
N ARG A 155 4.10 -22.96 -44.84
CA ARG A 155 4.07 -24.41 -45.01
C ARG A 155 3.69 -24.78 -46.44
N GLU A 156 2.59 -24.23 -46.95
CA GLU A 156 2.15 -24.45 -48.34
C GLU A 156 3.23 -24.03 -49.34
N LYS A 157 3.88 -22.88 -49.10
CA LYS A 157 5.00 -22.43 -49.93
C LYS A 157 6.18 -23.41 -49.89
N ARG A 158 6.56 -23.90 -48.70
CA ARG A 158 7.65 -24.90 -48.56
C ARG A 158 7.31 -26.21 -49.25
N ASP A 159 6.07 -26.67 -49.19
CA ASP A 159 5.63 -27.90 -49.84
C ASP A 159 5.72 -27.78 -51.36
N ILE A 160 5.30 -26.65 -51.92
CA ILE A 160 5.44 -26.37 -53.37
C ILE A 160 6.92 -26.21 -53.76
N GLU A 161 7.73 -25.55 -52.94
CA GLU A 161 9.18 -25.43 -53.16
C GLU A 161 9.91 -26.79 -53.08
N PHE A 162 9.47 -27.69 -52.20
CA PHE A 162 9.97 -29.05 -52.13
C PHE A 162 9.59 -29.85 -53.39
N ASN A 163 8.35 -29.75 -53.85
CA ASN A 163 7.91 -30.38 -55.11
C ASN A 163 8.72 -29.87 -56.30
N LYS A 164 9.02 -28.56 -56.36
CA LYS A 164 9.90 -27.97 -57.38
C LYS A 164 11.31 -28.57 -57.39
N SER A 165 11.82 -29.00 -56.24
CA SER A 165 13.15 -29.63 -56.12
C SER A 165 13.18 -31.07 -56.65
N LEU A 166 12.02 -31.74 -56.66
CA LEU A 166 11.88 -33.13 -57.10
C LEU A 166 11.44 -33.24 -58.57
N THR A 167 10.58 -32.34 -59.04
CA THR A 167 10.00 -32.37 -60.40
C THR A 167 9.80 -30.96 -60.96
N THR A 168 9.57 -30.85 -62.27
CA THR A 168 9.17 -29.59 -62.90
C THR A 168 7.75 -29.21 -62.47
N LEU A 169 7.58 -28.01 -61.91
CA LEU A 169 6.28 -27.51 -61.46
C LEU A 169 5.28 -27.34 -62.63
N ASP A 170 4.04 -27.74 -62.39
CA ASP A 170 2.93 -27.47 -63.29
C ASP A 170 2.51 -25.99 -63.27
N LYS A 171 1.80 -25.54 -64.31
CA LYS A 171 1.29 -24.15 -64.41
C LYS A 171 0.40 -23.76 -63.23
N GLU A 172 -0.37 -24.69 -62.69
CA GLU A 172 -1.24 -24.47 -61.52
C GLU A 172 -0.42 -24.21 -60.26
N GLN A 173 0.62 -25.01 -60.01
CA GLN A 173 1.53 -24.85 -58.88
C GLN A 173 2.34 -23.54 -58.96
N GLN A 174 2.70 -23.09 -60.16
CA GLN A 174 3.35 -21.79 -60.36
C GLN A 174 2.41 -20.61 -60.01
N GLN A 175 1.13 -20.70 -60.38
CA GLN A 175 0.14 -19.68 -60.03
C GLN A 175 -0.16 -19.66 -58.53
N GLU A 176 -0.23 -20.84 -57.90
CA GLU A 176 -0.44 -20.97 -56.47
C GLU A 176 0.73 -20.38 -55.67
N LEU A 177 1.97 -20.64 -56.10
CA LEU A 177 3.17 -20.05 -55.50
C LEU A 177 3.15 -18.51 -55.58
N GLN A 178 2.72 -17.92 -56.69
CA GLN A 178 2.58 -16.46 -56.81
C GLN A 178 1.48 -15.91 -55.88
N LYS A 179 0.33 -16.59 -55.79
CA LYS A 179 -0.76 -16.21 -54.87
C LYS A 179 -0.31 -16.29 -53.40
N LEU A 180 0.42 -17.34 -53.03
CA LEU A 180 0.97 -17.51 -51.69
C LEU A 180 2.00 -16.42 -51.37
N GLN A 181 2.89 -16.08 -52.29
CA GLN A 181 3.82 -14.95 -52.12
C GLN A 181 3.12 -13.61 -51.90
N GLN A 182 2.04 -13.34 -52.64
CA GLN A 182 1.23 -12.14 -52.43
C GLN A 182 0.52 -12.16 -51.07
N LYS A 183 -0.07 -13.31 -50.70
CA LYS A 183 -0.71 -13.51 -49.40
C LYS A 183 0.27 -13.30 -48.24
N THR A 184 1.48 -13.86 -48.32
CA THR A 184 2.52 -13.67 -47.29
C THR A 184 2.91 -12.20 -47.14
N LYS A 185 3.07 -11.45 -48.24
CA LYS A 185 3.36 -10.00 -48.19
C LYS A 185 2.24 -9.22 -47.50
N LEU A 186 0.98 -9.48 -47.88
CA LEU A 186 -0.18 -8.84 -47.27
C LEU A 186 -0.30 -9.16 -45.77
N LEU A 187 -0.02 -10.41 -45.38
CA LEU A 187 -0.02 -10.81 -43.97
C LEU A 187 1.12 -10.17 -43.18
N GLN A 188 2.30 -10.01 -43.77
CA GLN A 188 3.41 -9.27 -43.17
C GLN A 188 3.07 -7.79 -42.97
N GLU A 189 2.47 -7.15 -43.97
CA GLU A 189 2.00 -5.75 -43.86
C GLU A 189 0.99 -5.60 -42.71
N LYS A 190 -0.03 -6.47 -42.66
CA LYS A 190 -1.02 -6.50 -41.56
C LYS A 190 -0.37 -6.74 -40.20
N LEU A 191 0.63 -7.61 -40.11
CA LEU A 191 1.38 -7.85 -38.86
C LEU A 191 2.08 -6.56 -38.41
N THR A 192 2.73 -5.82 -39.33
CA THR A 192 3.37 -4.55 -38.99
C THR A 192 2.37 -3.48 -38.55
N GLU A 193 1.16 -3.47 -39.12
CA GLU A 193 0.09 -2.55 -38.73
C GLU A 193 -0.42 -2.85 -37.33
N VAL A 194 -0.72 -4.11 -37.01
CA VAL A 194 -1.15 -4.54 -35.68
C VAL A 194 -0.04 -4.33 -34.64
N ALA A 195 1.23 -4.50 -35.02
CA ALA A 195 2.36 -4.18 -34.15
C ALA A 195 2.44 -2.67 -33.83
N LYS A 196 2.13 -1.80 -34.79
CA LYS A 196 2.03 -0.35 -34.55
C LYS A 196 0.84 -0.02 -33.63
N GLU A 197 -0.33 -0.62 -33.85
CA GLU A 197 -1.51 -0.49 -32.99
C GLU A 197 -1.18 -0.89 -31.54
N ALA A 198 -0.49 -2.02 -31.35
CA ALA A 198 -0.02 -2.49 -30.05
C ALA A 198 0.94 -1.50 -29.37
N GLY A 199 1.87 -0.92 -30.13
CA GLY A 199 2.83 0.06 -29.63
C GLY A 199 2.17 1.36 -29.16
N LEU A 200 1.18 1.86 -29.90
CA LEU A 200 0.42 3.06 -29.53
C LEU A 200 -0.43 2.81 -28.27
N SER A 201 -1.12 1.67 -28.21
CA SER A 201 -1.93 1.30 -27.04
C SER A 201 -1.08 1.17 -25.78
N ARG A 202 0.12 0.57 -25.87
CA ARG A 202 1.07 0.50 -24.74
C ARG A 202 1.49 1.88 -24.23
N LYS A 203 1.84 2.79 -25.15
CA LYS A 203 2.22 4.17 -24.79
C LYS A 203 1.08 4.92 -24.08
N GLN A 204 -0.15 4.81 -24.59
CA GLN A 204 -1.32 5.42 -23.96
C GLN A 204 -1.54 4.89 -22.54
N LEU A 205 -1.36 3.58 -22.33
CA LEU A 205 -1.49 2.96 -21.02
C LEU A 205 -0.39 3.42 -20.05
N GLU A 206 0.85 3.55 -20.52
CA GLU A 206 1.96 4.08 -19.73
C GLU A 206 1.73 5.54 -19.34
N GLU A 207 1.24 6.38 -20.25
CA GLU A 207 0.88 7.77 -19.97
C GLU A 207 -0.27 7.87 -18.95
N GLN A 208 -1.30 7.03 -19.08
CA GLN A 208 -2.40 6.97 -18.10
C GLN A 208 -1.90 6.56 -16.71
N ARG A 209 -1.05 5.53 -16.64
CA ARG A 209 -0.43 5.11 -15.37
C ARG A 209 0.41 6.22 -14.77
N ALA A 210 1.22 6.91 -15.58
CA ALA A 210 2.06 8.01 -15.10
C ALA A 210 1.22 9.18 -14.55
N LYS A 211 0.11 9.52 -15.20
CA LYS A 211 -0.84 10.53 -14.70
C LYS A 211 -1.48 10.11 -13.38
N GLN A 212 -1.96 8.87 -13.27
CA GLN A 212 -2.54 8.34 -12.04
C GLN A 212 -1.52 8.35 -10.89
N LEU A 213 -0.26 7.96 -11.16
CA LEU A 213 0.82 7.97 -10.18
C LEU A 213 1.14 9.40 -9.71
N ALA A 214 1.17 10.37 -10.63
CA ALA A 214 1.39 11.77 -10.30
C ALA A 214 0.24 12.35 -9.45
N GLU A 215 -1.01 12.05 -9.80
CA GLU A 215 -2.19 12.44 -9.02
C GLU A 215 -2.17 11.81 -7.62
N GLN A 216 -1.79 10.54 -7.51
CA GLN A 216 -1.63 9.85 -6.23
C GLN A 216 -0.56 10.51 -5.36
N GLN A 217 0.60 10.86 -5.93
CA GLN A 217 1.66 11.55 -5.20
C GLN A 217 1.21 12.93 -4.72
N GLN A 218 0.51 13.70 -5.55
CA GLN A 218 0.00 15.02 -5.18
C GLN A 218 -1.02 14.94 -4.04
N GLN A 219 -1.95 13.98 -4.11
CA GLN A 219 -2.94 13.78 -3.06
C GLN A 219 -2.30 13.31 -1.75
N THR A 220 -1.31 12.43 -1.83
CA THR A 220 -0.57 11.96 -0.66
C THR A 220 0.21 13.11 -0.02
N ALA A 221 0.87 13.95 -0.82
CA ALA A 221 1.57 15.14 -0.32
C ALA A 221 0.61 16.14 0.35
N ALA A 222 -0.57 16.37 -0.25
CA ALA A 222 -1.60 17.21 0.33
C ALA A 222 -2.11 16.64 1.66
N MET A 223 -2.38 15.34 1.70
CA MET A 223 -2.79 14.63 2.93
C MET A 223 -1.74 14.77 4.03
N VAL A 224 -0.46 14.47 3.75
CA VAL A 224 0.64 14.57 4.71
C VAL A 224 0.75 15.99 5.28
N LYS A 225 0.62 17.01 4.43
CA LYS A 225 0.63 18.41 4.85
C LYS A 225 -0.55 18.74 5.77
N THR A 226 -1.78 18.43 5.34
CA THR A 226 -3.00 18.73 6.09
C THR A 226 -3.04 17.99 7.43
N VAL A 227 -2.61 16.72 7.45
CA VAL A 227 -2.51 15.95 8.69
C VAL A 227 -1.51 16.59 9.65
N GLY A 228 -0.32 16.96 9.19
CA GLY A 228 0.68 17.62 10.03
C GLY A 228 0.22 18.95 10.62
N GLU A 229 -0.42 19.80 9.80
CA GLU A 229 -0.96 21.09 10.24
C GLU A 229 -2.05 20.92 11.30
N LYS A 230 -3.04 20.04 11.04
CA LYS A 230 -4.12 19.75 11.99
C LYS A 230 -3.61 19.10 13.27
N PHE A 231 -2.69 18.14 13.15
CA PHE A 231 -2.11 17.47 14.31
C PHE A 231 -1.39 18.47 15.22
N SER A 232 -0.58 19.35 14.64
CA SER A 232 0.12 20.40 15.41
C SER A 232 -0.85 21.38 16.04
N GLN A 233 -1.93 21.75 15.35
CA GLN A 233 -2.98 22.61 15.89
C GLN A 233 -3.70 21.96 17.09
N VAL A 234 -4.14 20.70 16.95
CA VAL A 234 -4.80 19.96 18.03
C VAL A 234 -3.88 19.83 19.25
N LEU A 235 -2.58 19.57 19.05
CA LEU A 235 -1.63 19.51 20.16
C LEU A 235 -1.43 20.87 20.84
N CYS A 236 -1.46 21.98 20.11
CA CYS A 236 -1.38 23.31 20.71
C CYS A 236 -2.64 23.68 21.50
N ASP A 237 -3.82 23.35 20.97
CA ASP A 237 -5.12 23.71 21.57
C ASP A 237 -5.46 22.80 22.75
N TYR A 238 -5.12 21.51 22.66
CA TYR A 238 -5.52 20.47 23.62
C TYR A 238 -4.35 19.77 24.31
N GLY A 239 -3.12 20.27 24.17
CA GLY A 239 -1.92 19.73 24.81
C GLY A 239 -2.01 19.68 26.34
N ALA A 240 -2.94 20.44 26.94
CA ALA A 240 -3.19 20.43 28.38
C ALA A 240 -3.62 19.06 28.91
N SER A 241 -4.26 18.25 28.06
CA SER A 241 -4.57 16.86 28.37
C SER A 241 -3.31 16.07 28.70
N LEU A 242 -2.15 16.39 28.11
CA LEU A 242 -0.91 15.63 28.30
C LEU A 242 -0.13 16.02 29.56
N ARG A 243 -0.75 16.70 30.53
CA ARG A 243 -0.06 17.22 31.73
C ARG A 243 0.65 16.12 32.54
N ASP A 244 0.04 14.94 32.66
CA ASP A 244 0.57 13.83 33.48
C ASP A 244 1.71 13.04 32.81
N MET A 245 2.07 13.38 31.58
CA MET A 245 3.18 12.77 30.86
C MET A 245 4.53 13.46 31.20
N PRO A 246 5.68 12.77 31.25
CA PRO A 246 6.97 13.42 31.41
C PRO A 246 7.34 14.37 30.24
N ASP A 247 8.05 15.48 30.52
CA ASP A 247 8.43 16.49 29.51
C ASP A 247 9.48 16.01 28.50
N ASN A 248 10.20 14.93 28.83
CA ASN A 248 11.18 14.26 27.98
C ASN A 248 10.57 13.20 27.04
N GLU A 249 9.27 12.95 27.13
CA GLU A 249 8.55 11.99 26.27
C GLU A 249 7.97 12.64 25.01
N TYR A 250 7.58 11.79 24.06
CA TYR A 250 7.13 12.18 22.73
C TYR A 250 5.67 11.80 22.49
N VAL A 251 4.98 12.62 21.71
CA VAL A 251 3.69 12.28 21.10
C VAL A 251 3.95 11.96 19.64
N THR A 252 3.65 10.73 19.26
CA THR A 252 3.84 10.25 17.90
C THR A 252 2.48 9.97 17.27
N LEU A 253 2.25 10.51 16.07
CA LEU A 253 1.15 10.08 15.21
C LEU A 253 1.73 9.22 14.08
N GLN A 254 1.26 7.99 13.98
CA GLN A 254 1.51 7.08 12.88
C GLN A 254 0.24 7.03 12.02
N VAL A 255 0.37 7.34 10.73
CA VAL A 255 -0.71 7.16 9.76
C VAL A 255 -0.29 6.14 8.70
N ASN A 256 -1.07 5.07 8.63
CA ASN A 256 -0.96 4.07 7.58
C ASN A 256 -1.78 4.54 6.38
N ASN A 257 -1.14 4.80 5.24
CA ASN A 257 -1.87 5.18 4.04
C ASN A 257 -2.31 3.93 3.26
N ARG A 258 -3.62 3.71 3.15
CA ARG A 258 -4.18 2.56 2.42
C ARG A 258 -3.87 2.72 0.92
N GLY A 259 -2.95 1.92 0.39
CA GLY A 259 -2.48 1.97 -1.01
C GLY A 259 -0.99 2.34 -1.18
N SER A 260 -0.30 2.72 -0.10
CA SER A 260 1.17 2.81 -0.13
C SER A 260 1.76 1.95 0.96
N GLU A 261 2.87 1.26 0.68
CA GLU A 261 3.60 0.52 1.71
C GLU A 261 4.19 1.43 2.81
N GLY A 262 4.21 2.75 2.56
CA GLY A 262 4.71 3.76 3.48
C GLY A 262 3.79 4.08 4.66
N ARG A 263 4.37 4.05 5.85
CA ARG A 263 3.79 4.58 7.09
C ARG A 263 4.38 5.96 7.36
N TYR A 264 3.51 6.94 7.59
CA TYR A 264 3.93 8.31 7.90
C TYR A 264 3.94 8.51 9.40
N TYR A 265 5.02 9.11 9.91
CA TYR A 265 5.21 9.40 11.33
C TYR A 265 5.37 10.90 11.54
N TRP A 266 4.73 11.42 12.58
CA TRP A 266 4.95 12.76 13.12
C TRP A 266 5.29 12.64 14.60
N VAL A 267 6.53 12.96 14.95
CA VAL A 267 7.05 12.85 16.32
C VAL A 267 7.25 14.24 16.91
N VAL A 268 6.56 14.54 18.01
CA VAL A 268 6.57 15.85 18.68
C VAL A 268 7.00 15.67 20.13
N LYS A 269 7.96 16.48 20.61
CA LYS A 269 8.36 16.48 22.02
C LYS A 269 7.30 17.15 22.88
N LYS A 270 7.02 16.59 24.06
CA LYS A 270 6.11 17.22 25.03
C LYS A 270 6.53 18.64 25.40
N ALA A 271 7.82 18.87 25.62
CA ALA A 271 8.34 20.20 25.95
C ALA A 271 7.97 21.27 24.92
N ASP A 272 7.95 20.92 23.63
CA ASP A 272 7.55 21.85 22.56
C ASP A 272 6.02 22.05 22.54
N ILE A 273 5.22 21.03 22.85
CA ILE A 273 3.77 21.15 23.03
C ILE A 273 3.45 22.13 24.17
N ASN A 274 4.13 22.01 25.30
CA ASN A 274 3.98 22.93 26.44
C ASN A 274 4.33 24.39 26.05
N GLN A 275 5.35 24.57 25.21
CA GLN A 275 5.70 25.90 24.67
C GLN A 275 4.60 26.44 23.76
N CYS A 276 3.95 25.57 22.97
CA CYS A 276 2.85 26.01 22.10
C CYS A 276 1.63 26.44 22.91
N MET A 277 1.26 25.65 23.92
CA MET A 277 0.14 25.97 24.81
C MET A 277 0.33 27.28 25.57
N THR A 278 1.57 27.57 25.97
CA THR A 278 1.90 28.83 26.67
C THR A 278 2.02 30.02 25.73
N GLY A 279 1.76 29.84 24.43
CA GLY A 279 1.82 30.88 23.41
C GLY A 279 3.24 31.31 23.03
N LYS A 280 4.28 30.61 23.51
CA LYS A 280 5.68 30.92 23.18
C LYS A 280 6.05 30.56 21.75
N ILE A 281 5.39 29.54 21.21
CA ILE A 281 5.49 29.14 19.80
C ILE A 281 4.08 28.94 19.22
N LYS A 282 3.91 29.09 17.91
CA LYS A 282 2.61 28.84 17.24
C LYS A 282 2.56 27.42 16.69
N ALA A 283 1.37 26.95 16.30
CA ALA A 283 1.19 25.62 15.69
C ALA A 283 2.08 25.38 14.45
N LYS A 284 2.37 26.42 13.66
CA LYS A 284 3.31 26.34 12.52
C LYS A 284 4.75 26.11 12.96
N ASP A 285 5.16 26.73 14.06
CA ASP A 285 6.50 26.59 14.62
C ASP A 285 6.65 25.21 15.29
N LEU A 286 5.56 24.70 15.90
CA LEU A 286 5.50 23.33 16.41
C LEU A 286 5.66 22.32 15.26
N LEU A 287 4.92 22.50 14.16
CA LEU A 287 5.06 21.66 12.97
C LEU A 287 6.49 21.67 12.39
N ALA A 288 7.16 22.82 12.41
CA ALA A 288 8.54 22.93 11.95
C ALA A 288 9.54 22.20 12.86
N LYS A 289 9.24 22.06 14.15
CA LYS A 289 10.03 21.28 15.11
C LYS A 289 9.68 19.79 15.12
N THR A 290 8.53 19.41 14.55
CA THR A 290 8.10 18.02 14.43
C THR A 290 9.05 17.24 13.54
N THR A 291 9.47 16.07 14.00
CA THR A 291 10.22 15.13 13.15
C THR A 291 9.22 14.30 12.35
N SER A 292 9.11 14.57 11.05
CA SER A 292 8.25 13.83 10.14
C SER A 292 9.05 12.94 9.19
N TYR A 293 8.63 11.68 9.02
CA TYR A 293 9.29 10.73 8.12
C TYR A 293 8.32 9.66 7.60
N GLN A 294 8.74 8.97 6.54
CA GLN A 294 8.04 7.82 5.97
C GLN A 294 8.92 6.57 6.16
N PHE A 295 8.32 5.47 6.62
CA PHE A 295 8.96 4.15 6.74
C PHE A 295 8.22 3.11 5.90
#